data_AF-A0A2N6SXY7-F1
#
_entry.id   AF-A0A2N6SXY7-F1
#
_cell.length_a   1.000
_cell.length_b   1.000
_cell.length_c   1.000
_cell.angle_alpha   90.00
_cell.angle_beta   90.00
_cell.angle_gamma   90.00
#
_symmetry.space_group_name_H-M   'P 1'
#
loop_
_entity.id
_entity.type
_entity.pdbx_description
1 polymer ?
#
loop_
_entity_poly.entity_id
_entity_poly.type
_entity_poly.pdbx_seq_one_letter_code
_entity_poly.pdbx_strand_id
1 'polypeptide(L)'
;MRDCGVYVDGHRLEGTFDHRSALEEVRNRGEGFVWLSLSRPDGVQMDAIAEEYGLHELTVEDALTHRQRPKVEIHDDHLVFVIRSVHYMPEGTGWDENEKISTGQLLMVLGRNYIITIRMGMDRARLSRLGERVAEEPELIQPGPAGVLWAITDLMVDDYLRTVQQLEDLVEDMEDEVFEPGYVTDIEDIYILKREILEMRHAIDPLTTALRTLMGMRGQLMPKAVRRYLQDVLDHQLVAADMAQGFDERLSALIDAAAVKIQLQQNTDMRTISAYAAILAVPTALAGIYGMNFDHMPELHWEYGYFIVLGVMAVVVAFLVWLLRRNKWL
;
A
#
# COMPACT_ATOMS: atom_id res chain seq x y z
N MET A 1 15.74 -16.02 -17.48
CA MET A 1 15.11 -17.08 -18.30
C MET A 1 14.38 -16.41 -19.44
N ARG A 2 14.53 -16.96 -20.63
CA ARG A 2 14.01 -16.43 -21.88
C ARG A 2 13.02 -17.44 -22.42
N ASP A 3 11.77 -17.06 -22.57
CA ASP A 3 10.78 -17.85 -23.31
C ASP A 3 10.42 -17.07 -24.57
N CYS A 4 10.41 -17.73 -25.72
CA CYS A 4 10.10 -17.12 -27.00
C CYS A 4 9.17 -18.06 -27.76
N GLY A 5 7.99 -17.56 -28.11
CA GLY A 5 6.98 -18.32 -28.85
C GLY A 5 6.48 -17.52 -30.05
N VAL A 6 6.14 -18.25 -31.10
CA VAL A 6 5.39 -17.73 -32.25
C VAL A 6 3.94 -18.11 -32.09
N TYR A 7 3.03 -17.16 -32.28
CA TYR A 7 1.60 -17.35 -32.10
C TYR A 7 0.84 -17.01 -33.38
N VAL A 8 -0.06 -17.88 -33.80
CA VAL A 8 -0.94 -17.69 -34.97
C VAL A 8 -2.38 -17.95 -34.51
N ASP A 9 -3.28 -16.99 -34.75
CA ASP A 9 -4.67 -17.03 -34.28
C ASP A 9 -4.81 -17.43 -32.79
N GLY A 10 -3.92 -16.89 -31.97
CA GLY A 10 -3.87 -17.13 -30.52
C GLY A 10 -3.23 -18.45 -30.09
N HIS A 11 -2.84 -19.32 -31.02
CA HIS A 11 -2.22 -20.61 -30.71
C HIS A 11 -0.70 -20.55 -30.84
N ARG A 12 0.01 -21.07 -29.84
CA ARG A 12 1.47 -21.19 -29.87
C ARG A 12 1.88 -22.29 -30.86
N LEU A 13 2.79 -21.97 -31.78
CA LEU A 13 3.38 -22.96 -32.68
C LEU A 13 4.33 -23.89 -31.91
N GLU A 14 4.33 -25.17 -32.30
CA GLU A 14 5.30 -26.14 -31.80
C GLU A 14 6.72 -25.80 -32.27
N GLY A 15 7.69 -25.95 -31.37
CA GLY A 15 9.11 -25.73 -31.66
C GLY A 15 9.80 -24.85 -30.62
N THR A 16 11.13 -24.84 -30.70
CA THR A 16 11.98 -23.96 -29.89
C THR A 16 12.46 -22.83 -30.78
N PHE A 17 12.09 -21.60 -30.43
CA PHE A 17 12.51 -20.41 -31.14
C PHE A 17 13.41 -19.54 -30.26
N ASP A 18 14.35 -18.85 -30.90
CA ASP A 18 15.00 -17.68 -30.34
C ASP A 18 14.39 -16.40 -30.95
N HIS A 19 14.83 -15.23 -30.51
CA HIS A 19 14.30 -13.93 -30.96
C HIS A 19 14.40 -13.69 -32.47
N ARG A 20 15.43 -14.20 -33.14
CA ARG A 20 15.68 -14.01 -34.57
C ARG A 20 14.86 -15.03 -35.35
N SER A 21 15.00 -16.31 -35.01
CA SER A 21 14.25 -17.38 -35.67
C SER A 21 12.73 -17.23 -35.53
N ALA A 22 12.22 -16.75 -34.39
CA ALA A 22 10.80 -16.44 -34.21
C ALA A 22 10.32 -15.32 -35.14
N LEU A 23 11.11 -14.24 -35.27
CA LEU A 23 10.76 -13.10 -36.10
C LEU A 23 10.82 -13.44 -37.59
N GLU A 24 11.82 -14.23 -38.00
CA GLU A 24 11.91 -14.80 -39.35
C GLU A 24 10.72 -15.70 -39.67
N GLU A 25 10.29 -16.57 -38.73
CA GLU A 25 9.13 -17.44 -38.93
C GLU A 25 7.84 -16.65 -39.17
N VAL A 26 7.58 -15.61 -38.36
CA VAL A 26 6.43 -14.72 -38.55
C VAL A 26 6.51 -13.98 -39.88
N ARG A 27 7.70 -13.51 -40.28
CA ARG A 27 7.91 -12.85 -41.59
C ARG A 27 7.66 -13.81 -42.75
N ASN A 28 8.12 -15.05 -42.65
CA ASN A 28 7.96 -16.08 -43.69
C ASN A 28 6.50 -16.49 -43.89
N ARG A 29 5.71 -16.57 -42.80
CA ARG A 29 4.29 -16.87 -42.87
C ARG A 29 3.44 -15.70 -43.35
N GLY A 30 3.86 -14.47 -43.02
CA GLY A 30 3.06 -13.27 -43.26
C GLY A 30 1.86 -13.12 -42.30
N GLU A 31 1.78 -13.95 -41.26
CA GLU A 31 0.75 -13.94 -40.24
C GLU A 31 1.32 -14.35 -38.87
N GLY A 32 0.58 -14.01 -37.81
CA GLY A 32 0.99 -14.28 -36.43
C GLY A 32 1.89 -13.21 -35.81
N PHE A 33 2.38 -13.51 -34.62
CA PHE A 33 3.26 -12.62 -33.86
C PHE A 33 4.21 -13.36 -32.92
N VAL A 34 5.29 -12.69 -32.54
CA VAL A 34 6.26 -13.19 -31.54
C VAL A 34 5.88 -12.71 -30.15
N TRP A 35 5.85 -13.60 -29.16
CA TRP A 35 5.88 -13.21 -27.75
C TRP A 35 7.23 -13.61 -27.15
N LEU A 36 8.05 -12.61 -26.82
CA LEU A 36 9.35 -12.78 -26.18
C LEU A 36 9.26 -12.36 -24.71
N SER A 37 9.44 -13.30 -23.80
CA SER A 37 9.48 -13.05 -22.36
C SER A 37 10.91 -13.11 -21.82
N LEU A 38 11.34 -12.01 -21.20
CA LEU A 38 12.65 -11.82 -20.59
C LEU A 38 12.50 -11.60 -19.08
N SER A 39 13.56 -11.94 -18.35
CA SER A 39 13.64 -11.76 -16.91
C SER A 39 15.01 -11.21 -16.57
N ARG A 40 15.07 -9.95 -16.11
CA ARG A 40 16.30 -9.23 -15.77
C ARG A 40 17.39 -9.40 -16.85
N PRO A 41 17.14 -8.95 -18.10
CA PRO A 41 18.16 -9.00 -19.15
C PRO A 41 19.32 -8.06 -18.79
N ASP A 42 20.52 -8.40 -19.28
CA ASP A 42 21.67 -7.50 -19.25
C ASP A 42 21.72 -6.61 -20.51
N GLY A 43 22.63 -5.63 -20.52
CA GLY A 43 22.76 -4.70 -21.65
C GLY A 43 23.07 -5.40 -22.97
N VAL A 44 23.96 -6.40 -22.96
CA VAL A 44 24.36 -7.14 -24.17
C VAL A 44 23.17 -7.89 -24.78
N GLN A 45 22.32 -8.50 -23.93
CA GLN A 45 21.10 -9.15 -24.38
C GLN A 45 20.11 -8.14 -24.97
N MET A 46 19.93 -6.99 -24.34
CA MET A 46 19.03 -5.96 -24.82
C MET A 46 19.49 -5.33 -26.12
N ASP A 47 20.79 -5.09 -26.30
CA ASP A 47 21.36 -4.56 -27.55
C ASP A 47 21.09 -5.49 -28.74
N ALA A 48 21.31 -6.80 -28.55
CA ALA A 48 21.02 -7.80 -29.58
C ALA A 48 19.53 -7.87 -29.96
N ILE A 49 18.64 -7.70 -28.98
CA ILE A 49 17.19 -7.66 -29.22
C ILE A 49 16.80 -6.35 -29.90
N ALA A 50 17.40 -5.23 -29.50
CA ALA A 50 17.13 -3.93 -30.09
C ALA A 50 17.52 -3.88 -31.56
N GLU A 51 18.67 -4.44 -31.93
CA GLU A 51 19.10 -4.54 -33.33
C GLU A 51 18.12 -5.36 -34.18
N GLU A 52 17.63 -6.49 -33.66
CA GLU A 52 16.75 -7.39 -34.41
C GLU A 52 15.31 -6.86 -34.53
N TYR A 53 14.80 -6.18 -33.50
CA TYR A 53 13.42 -5.69 -33.42
C TYR A 53 13.27 -4.20 -33.77
N GLY A 54 14.37 -3.50 -34.02
CA GLY A 54 14.40 -2.07 -34.31
C GLY A 54 14.01 -1.21 -33.11
N LEU A 55 14.39 -1.59 -31.90
CA LEU A 55 14.04 -0.84 -30.69
C LEU A 55 14.89 0.43 -30.57
N HIS A 56 14.26 1.51 -30.10
CA HIS A 56 14.95 2.77 -29.84
C HIS A 56 15.88 2.65 -28.62
N GLU A 57 16.99 3.38 -28.59
CA GLU A 57 17.99 3.36 -27.49
C GLU A 57 17.35 3.62 -26.11
N LEU A 58 16.44 4.60 -26.04
CA LEU A 58 15.64 4.88 -24.83
C LEU A 58 14.82 3.67 -24.33
N THR A 59 14.33 2.81 -25.22
CA THR A 59 13.62 1.58 -24.83
C THR A 59 14.56 0.58 -24.18
N VAL A 60 15.83 0.52 -24.62
CA VAL A 60 16.87 -0.30 -23.99
C VAL A 60 17.23 0.26 -22.61
N GLU A 61 17.39 1.57 -22.49
CA GLU A 61 17.63 2.24 -21.21
C GLU A 61 16.50 1.97 -20.21
N ASP A 62 15.25 2.10 -20.65
CA ASP A 62 14.07 1.79 -19.83
C ASP A 62 14.02 0.33 -19.38
N ALA A 63 14.40 -0.61 -20.26
CA ALA A 63 14.44 -2.05 -19.96
C ALA A 63 15.47 -2.40 -18.88
N LEU A 64 16.54 -1.62 -18.75
CA LEU A 64 17.59 -1.79 -17.75
C LEU A 64 17.32 -0.97 -16.47
N THR A 65 16.35 -0.05 -16.52
CA THR A 65 16.03 0.83 -15.40
C THR A 65 15.06 0.16 -14.42
N HIS A 66 15.38 0.28 -13.12
CA HIS A 66 14.54 -0.23 -12.03
C HIS A 66 13.58 0.84 -11.49
N ARG A 67 12.45 0.40 -10.92
CA ARG A 67 11.45 1.21 -10.20
C ARG A 67 10.85 2.36 -11.03
N GLN A 68 10.53 2.07 -12.29
CA GLN A 68 9.79 3.01 -13.12
C GLN A 68 8.32 3.09 -12.70
N ARG A 69 7.74 4.29 -12.79
CA ARG A 69 6.29 4.47 -12.63
C ARG A 69 5.56 3.95 -13.87
N PRO A 70 4.32 3.46 -13.73
CA PRO A 70 3.52 3.09 -14.88
C PRO A 70 3.44 4.24 -15.89
N LYS A 71 3.74 3.95 -17.15
CA LYS A 71 3.79 4.94 -18.23
C LYS A 71 3.55 4.28 -19.58
N VAL A 72 3.11 5.09 -20.53
CA VAL A 72 2.99 4.72 -21.94
C VAL A 72 3.82 5.70 -22.74
N GLU A 73 4.73 5.18 -23.55
CA GLU A 73 5.51 5.94 -24.51
C GLU A 73 5.26 5.39 -25.91
N ILE A 74 5.08 6.31 -26.85
CA ILE A 74 4.76 5.98 -28.24
C ILE A 74 5.96 6.40 -29.07
N HIS A 75 6.53 5.44 -29.78
CA HIS A 75 7.52 5.68 -30.82
C HIS A 75 6.89 5.42 -32.19
N ASP A 76 7.61 5.74 -33.27
CA ASP A 76 7.06 5.66 -34.61
C ASP A 76 6.61 4.23 -35.00
N ASP A 77 7.32 3.20 -34.50
CA ASP A 77 7.12 1.80 -34.90
C ASP A 77 6.69 0.85 -33.77
N HIS A 78 6.80 1.28 -32.51
CA HIS A 78 6.43 0.49 -31.34
C HIS A 78 5.92 1.35 -30.19
N LEU A 79 5.28 0.68 -29.24
CA LEU A 79 4.81 1.25 -27.99
C LEU A 79 5.56 0.63 -26.82
N VAL A 80 5.95 1.45 -25.85
CA VAL A 80 6.50 1.00 -24.57
C VAL A 80 5.44 1.24 -23.50
N PHE A 81 5.09 0.20 -22.76
CA PHE A 81 4.16 0.27 -21.65
C PHE A 81 4.77 -0.38 -20.42
N VAL A 82 4.85 0.40 -19.34
CA VAL A 82 5.35 -0.07 -18.05
C VAL A 82 4.17 -0.17 -17.11
N ILE A 83 4.08 -1.31 -16.41
CA ILE A 83 3.11 -1.55 -15.35
C ILE A 83 3.85 -2.11 -14.13
N ARG A 84 3.39 -1.76 -12.93
CA ARG A 84 3.92 -2.32 -11.68
C ARG A 84 3.21 -3.64 -11.39
N SER A 85 3.83 -4.49 -10.59
CA SER A 85 3.10 -5.59 -9.94
C SER A 85 3.08 -5.26 -8.45
N VAL A 86 1.95 -5.51 -7.81
CA VAL A 86 1.76 -5.29 -6.37
C VAL A 86 1.19 -6.58 -5.82
N HIS A 87 1.70 -7.01 -4.67
CA HIS A 87 1.17 -8.16 -3.97
C HIS A 87 1.32 -8.00 -2.48
N TYR A 88 0.30 -8.47 -1.77
CA TYR A 88 0.36 -8.66 -0.34
C TYR A 88 1.36 -9.77 0.01
N MET A 89 2.19 -9.49 1.00
CA MET A 89 3.11 -10.44 1.62
C MET A 89 2.60 -10.72 3.04
N PRO A 90 2.24 -11.97 3.36
CA PRO A 90 1.95 -12.35 4.73
C PRO A 90 3.16 -12.10 5.64
N GLU A 91 2.91 -11.83 6.92
CA GLU A 91 3.96 -11.56 7.90
C GLU A 91 5.06 -12.62 7.90
N GLY A 92 6.31 -12.17 8.01
CA GLY A 92 7.49 -13.03 8.02
C GLY A 92 7.90 -13.63 6.66
N THR A 93 7.25 -13.21 5.56
CA THR A 93 7.64 -13.63 4.20
C THR A 93 8.48 -12.59 3.45
N GLY A 94 8.50 -11.33 3.93
CA GLY A 94 9.27 -10.21 3.39
C GLY A 94 10.74 -10.19 3.81
N TRP A 95 11.49 -9.19 3.32
CA TRP A 95 12.87 -8.94 3.79
C TRP A 95 12.88 -8.28 5.17
N ASP A 96 11.81 -7.55 5.47
CA ASP A 96 11.47 -6.97 6.76
C ASP A 96 10.21 -7.69 7.28
N GLU A 97 10.12 -7.94 8.58
CA GLU A 97 8.95 -8.53 9.23
C GLU A 97 7.70 -7.65 9.04
N ASN A 98 7.93 -6.35 8.81
CA ASN A 98 6.90 -5.34 8.60
C ASN A 98 6.54 -5.07 7.12
N GLU A 99 7.22 -5.70 6.16
CA GLU A 99 6.93 -5.52 4.73
C GLU A 99 5.67 -6.31 4.37
N LYS A 100 4.55 -5.59 4.16
CA LYS A 100 3.26 -6.19 3.80
C LYS A 100 2.98 -6.08 2.30
N ILE A 101 3.67 -5.19 1.59
CA ILE A 101 3.50 -5.00 0.14
C ILE A 101 4.83 -5.17 -0.57
N SER A 102 4.87 -6.11 -1.51
CA SER A 102 6.00 -6.22 -2.43
C SER A 102 5.63 -5.82 -3.84
N THR A 103 6.58 -5.15 -4.48
CA THR A 103 6.38 -4.53 -5.77
C THR A 103 7.44 -4.94 -6.78
N GLY A 104 6.98 -5.27 -7.99
CA GLY A 104 7.81 -5.48 -9.15
C GLY A 104 7.43 -4.53 -10.29
N GLN A 105 8.02 -4.72 -11.46
CA GLN A 105 7.57 -4.07 -12.68
C GLN A 105 7.66 -5.03 -13.87
N LEU A 106 6.81 -4.77 -14.85
CA LEU A 106 6.83 -5.38 -16.15
C LEU A 106 6.84 -4.27 -17.21
N LEU A 107 7.89 -4.29 -18.03
CA LEU A 107 7.95 -3.47 -19.24
C LEU A 107 7.47 -4.30 -20.43
N MET A 108 6.60 -3.74 -21.23
CA MET A 108 6.06 -4.33 -22.44
C MET A 108 6.41 -3.46 -23.63
N VAL A 109 7.13 -4.02 -24.61
CA VAL A 109 7.37 -3.39 -25.91
C VAL A 109 6.45 -4.04 -26.93
N LEU A 110 5.54 -3.26 -27.49
CA LEU A 110 4.51 -3.71 -28.42
C LEU A 110 4.82 -3.20 -29.83
N GLY A 111 5.17 -4.11 -30.73
CA GLY A 111 5.29 -3.84 -32.16
C GLY A 111 4.09 -4.36 -32.96
N ARG A 112 4.16 -4.26 -34.29
CA ARG A 112 3.08 -4.72 -35.18
C ARG A 112 2.82 -6.22 -35.10
N ASN A 113 3.88 -7.00 -34.98
CA ASN A 113 3.87 -8.46 -35.03
C ASN A 113 4.75 -9.07 -33.92
N TYR A 114 4.94 -8.33 -32.83
CA TYR A 114 5.63 -8.84 -31.65
C TYR A 114 5.19 -8.14 -30.37
N ILE A 115 5.35 -8.82 -29.25
CA ILE A 115 5.36 -8.24 -27.91
C ILE A 115 6.55 -8.79 -27.12
N ILE A 116 7.33 -7.89 -26.53
CA ILE A 116 8.46 -8.23 -25.65
C ILE A 116 8.07 -7.85 -24.23
N THR A 117 8.11 -8.80 -23.31
CA THR A 117 7.76 -8.58 -21.90
C THR A 117 8.99 -8.78 -21.02
N ILE A 118 9.37 -7.76 -20.25
CA ILE A 118 10.60 -7.74 -19.45
C ILE A 118 10.24 -7.62 -17.97
N ARG A 119 10.52 -8.68 -17.20
CA ARG A 119 10.27 -8.73 -15.76
C ARG A 119 11.45 -8.23 -14.95
N MET A 120 11.18 -7.33 -14.01
CA MET A 120 12.13 -6.85 -13.00
C MET A 120 11.46 -6.90 -11.61
N GLY A 121 11.92 -7.78 -10.72
CA GLY A 121 11.37 -7.92 -9.36
C GLY A 121 9.95 -8.52 -9.28
N MET A 122 9.47 -9.17 -10.36
CA MET A 122 8.18 -9.86 -10.40
C MET A 122 8.36 -11.39 -10.30
N ASP A 123 7.50 -12.07 -9.55
CA ASP A 123 7.49 -13.52 -9.44
C ASP A 123 7.20 -14.20 -10.80
N ARG A 124 8.00 -15.22 -11.13
CA ARG A 124 7.87 -16.03 -12.34
C ARG A 124 6.54 -16.79 -12.38
N ALA A 125 6.01 -17.22 -11.24
CA ALA A 125 4.80 -18.05 -11.21
C ALA A 125 3.60 -17.35 -11.87
N ARG A 126 3.50 -16.03 -11.75
CA ARG A 126 2.37 -15.24 -12.26
C ARG A 126 2.24 -15.25 -13.79
N LEU A 127 3.32 -14.96 -14.51
CA LEU A 127 3.28 -15.04 -15.98
C LEU A 127 3.21 -16.49 -16.49
N SER A 128 3.62 -17.47 -15.68
CA SER A 128 3.43 -18.88 -16.03
C SER A 128 1.93 -19.24 -16.03
N ARG A 129 1.17 -18.78 -15.03
CA ARG A 129 -0.30 -18.91 -15.00
C ARG A 129 -0.99 -18.22 -16.17
N LEU A 130 -0.47 -17.06 -16.61
CA LEU A 130 -1.00 -16.42 -17.82
C LEU A 130 -0.75 -17.27 -19.06
N GLY A 131 0.43 -17.89 -19.17
CA GLY A 131 0.74 -18.82 -20.26
C GLY A 131 -0.22 -20.03 -20.29
N GLU A 132 -0.56 -20.58 -19.13
CA GLU A 132 -1.57 -21.63 -18.99
C GLU A 132 -2.97 -21.14 -19.40
N ARG A 133 -3.40 -19.97 -18.90
CA ARG A 133 -4.69 -19.36 -19.28
C ARG A 133 -4.79 -19.10 -20.77
N VAL A 134 -3.72 -18.61 -21.40
CA VAL A 134 -3.66 -18.38 -22.85
C VAL A 134 -3.71 -19.69 -23.65
N ALA A 135 -3.15 -20.78 -23.11
CA ALA A 135 -3.24 -22.08 -23.74
C ALA A 135 -4.67 -22.68 -23.66
N GLU A 136 -5.40 -22.38 -22.58
CA GLU A 136 -6.79 -22.80 -22.38
C GLU A 136 -7.80 -21.92 -23.12
N GLU A 137 -7.53 -20.61 -23.24
CA GLU A 137 -8.38 -19.60 -23.89
C GLU A 137 -7.61 -18.81 -24.97
N PRO A 138 -7.37 -19.39 -26.16
CA PRO A 138 -6.61 -18.74 -27.24
C PRO A 138 -7.24 -17.43 -27.73
N GLU A 139 -8.55 -17.25 -27.53
CA GLU A 139 -9.29 -16.04 -27.92
C GLU A 139 -8.77 -14.77 -27.23
N LEU A 140 -8.14 -14.91 -26.04
CA LEU A 140 -7.59 -13.79 -25.28
C LEU A 140 -6.53 -13.01 -26.06
N ILE A 141 -5.71 -13.74 -26.84
CA ILE A 141 -4.57 -13.18 -27.56
C ILE A 141 -4.74 -13.25 -29.08
N GLN A 142 -5.88 -13.74 -29.56
CA GLN A 142 -6.28 -13.70 -30.97
C GLN A 142 -6.22 -12.28 -31.58
N PRO A 143 -6.51 -11.18 -30.84
CA PRO A 143 -6.30 -9.81 -31.34
C PRO A 143 -4.84 -9.44 -31.63
N GLY A 144 -3.89 -10.36 -31.41
CA GLY A 144 -2.47 -10.20 -31.68
C GLY A 144 -1.70 -9.69 -30.45
N PRO A 145 -0.54 -9.03 -30.67
CA PRO A 145 0.31 -8.52 -29.59
C PRO A 145 -0.45 -7.67 -28.55
N ALA A 146 -1.42 -6.87 -28.99
CA ALA A 146 -2.22 -6.01 -28.12
C ALA A 146 -3.15 -6.81 -27.19
N GLY A 147 -3.59 -8.00 -27.61
CA GLY A 147 -4.34 -8.93 -26.76
C GLY A 147 -3.49 -9.44 -25.59
N VAL A 148 -2.21 -9.75 -25.83
CA VAL A 148 -1.27 -10.13 -24.77
C VAL A 148 -1.05 -8.98 -23.79
N LEU A 149 -0.87 -7.75 -24.30
CA LEU A 149 -0.76 -6.56 -23.44
C LEU A 149 -1.99 -6.42 -22.54
N TRP A 150 -3.19 -6.52 -23.11
CA TRP A 150 -4.42 -6.46 -22.34
C TRP A 150 -4.49 -7.58 -21.30
N ALA A 151 -4.27 -8.85 -21.68
CA ALA A 151 -4.38 -9.99 -20.78
C ALA A 151 -3.39 -9.92 -19.60
N ILE A 152 -2.19 -9.38 -19.82
CA ILE A 152 -1.25 -9.13 -18.73
C ILE A 152 -1.74 -7.98 -17.84
N THR A 153 -2.21 -6.89 -18.44
CA THR A 153 -2.68 -5.71 -17.70
C THR A 153 -3.87 -6.07 -16.80
N ASP A 154 -4.83 -6.81 -17.35
CA ASP A 154 -5.99 -7.40 -16.68
C ASP A 154 -5.56 -8.21 -15.45
N LEU A 155 -4.65 -9.17 -15.64
CA LEU A 155 -4.10 -9.98 -14.54
C LEU A 155 -3.46 -9.12 -13.43
N MET A 156 -2.72 -8.06 -13.79
CA MET A 156 -2.07 -7.17 -12.82
C MET A 156 -3.08 -6.31 -12.05
N VAL A 157 -4.13 -5.82 -12.72
CA VAL A 157 -5.19 -5.04 -12.05
C VAL A 157 -6.04 -5.93 -11.14
N ASP A 158 -6.32 -7.17 -11.54
CA ASP A 158 -6.96 -8.15 -10.66
C ASP A 158 -6.13 -8.43 -9.40
N ASP A 159 -4.79 -8.46 -9.53
CA ASP A 159 -3.89 -8.57 -8.38
C ASP A 159 -3.97 -7.35 -7.46
N TYR A 160 -4.18 -6.15 -8.00
CA TYR A 160 -4.40 -4.96 -7.19
C TYR A 160 -5.70 -5.05 -6.42
N LEU A 161 -6.80 -5.47 -7.06
CA LEU A 161 -8.10 -5.67 -6.40
C LEU A 161 -8.01 -6.67 -5.25
N ARG A 162 -7.32 -7.80 -5.46
CA ARG A 162 -7.07 -8.77 -4.38
C ARG A 162 -6.26 -8.16 -3.24
N THR A 163 -5.25 -7.36 -3.57
CA THR A 163 -4.37 -6.75 -2.56
C THR A 163 -5.10 -5.68 -1.74
N VAL A 164 -5.94 -4.83 -2.36
CA VAL A 164 -6.72 -3.84 -1.60
C VAL A 164 -7.74 -4.49 -0.67
N GLN A 165 -8.34 -5.62 -1.06
CA GLN A 165 -9.23 -6.38 -0.16
C GLN A 165 -8.48 -6.92 1.06
N GLN A 166 -7.25 -7.40 0.88
CA GLN A 166 -6.43 -7.84 2.02
C GLN A 166 -5.99 -6.68 2.92
N LEU A 167 -5.76 -5.50 2.34
CA LEU A 167 -5.46 -4.28 3.10
C LEU A 167 -6.71 -3.74 3.82
N GLU A 168 -7.90 -3.93 3.28
CA GLU A 168 -9.16 -3.54 3.91
C GLU A 168 -9.32 -4.21 5.27
N ASP A 169 -9.15 -5.53 5.32
CA ASP A 169 -9.21 -6.32 6.56
C ASP A 169 -8.24 -5.76 7.62
N LEU A 170 -7.00 -5.41 7.22
CA LEU A 170 -6.01 -4.84 8.14
C LEU A 170 -6.37 -3.44 8.63
N VAL A 171 -6.99 -2.62 7.79
CA VAL A 171 -7.45 -1.28 8.18
C VAL A 171 -8.60 -1.42 9.17
N GLU A 172 -9.53 -2.34 8.94
CA GLU A 172 -10.63 -2.62 9.88
C GLU A 172 -10.12 -3.11 11.24
N ASP A 173 -9.19 -4.07 11.26
CA ASP A 173 -8.56 -4.56 12.49
C ASP A 173 -7.90 -3.40 13.28
N MET A 174 -7.19 -2.52 12.58
CA MET A 174 -6.54 -1.35 13.17
C MET A 174 -7.54 -0.34 13.75
N GLU A 175 -8.67 -0.13 13.07
CA GLU A 175 -9.75 0.73 13.57
C GLU A 175 -10.31 0.19 14.88
N ASP A 176 -10.61 -1.12 14.94
CA ASP A 176 -11.15 -1.77 16.13
C ASP A 176 -10.18 -1.67 17.32
N GLU A 177 -8.88 -1.87 17.09
CA GLU A 177 -7.82 -1.76 18.10
C GLU A 177 -7.69 -0.34 18.68
N VAL A 178 -7.75 0.70 17.83
CA VAL A 178 -7.67 2.11 18.27
C VAL A 178 -8.82 2.48 19.20
N PHE A 179 -10.02 1.96 18.94
CA PHE A 179 -11.21 2.27 19.72
C PHE A 179 -11.46 1.31 20.90
N GLU A 180 -10.65 0.26 21.06
CA GLU A 180 -10.79 -0.67 22.17
C GLU A 180 -10.51 0.02 23.53
N PRO A 181 -11.43 -0.13 24.53
CA PRO A 181 -11.23 0.43 25.86
C PRO A 181 -10.06 -0.22 26.60
N GLY A 182 -9.09 0.59 27.03
CA GLY A 182 -7.93 0.13 27.81
C GLY A 182 -6.73 -0.33 26.98
N TYR A 183 -6.86 -0.35 25.64
CA TYR A 183 -5.75 -0.63 24.74
C TYR A 183 -4.88 0.61 24.53
N VAL A 184 -3.56 0.45 24.68
CA VAL A 184 -2.57 1.47 24.34
C VAL A 184 -2.29 1.33 22.86
N THR A 185 -2.95 2.15 22.05
CA THR A 185 -2.77 2.18 20.60
C THR A 185 -1.30 2.39 20.25
N ASP A 186 -0.69 1.43 19.56
CA ASP A 186 0.62 1.65 18.98
C ASP A 186 0.47 2.45 17.68
N ILE A 187 0.86 3.71 17.73
CA ILE A 187 0.80 4.59 16.56
C ILE A 187 1.78 4.10 15.48
N GLU A 188 2.83 3.36 15.85
CA GLU A 188 3.80 2.79 14.93
C GLU A 188 3.14 1.85 13.91
N ASP A 189 2.24 0.98 14.36
CA ASP A 189 1.55 0.03 13.49
C ASP A 189 0.64 0.73 12.45
N ILE A 190 -0.04 1.80 12.87
CA ILE A 190 -0.83 2.66 11.97
C ILE A 190 0.08 3.30 10.91
N TYR A 191 1.26 3.78 11.31
CA TYR A 191 2.24 4.37 10.37
C TYR A 191 2.84 3.35 9.41
N ILE A 192 3.13 2.14 9.88
CA ILE A 192 3.62 1.04 9.03
C ILE A 192 2.57 0.75 7.96
N LEU A 193 1.32 0.48 8.35
CA LEU A 193 0.26 0.19 7.39
C LEU A 193 0.02 1.33 6.40
N LYS A 194 0.06 2.58 6.88
CA LYS A 194 -0.03 3.77 6.02
C LYS A 194 1.11 3.84 5.00
N ARG A 195 2.33 3.50 5.39
CA ARG A 195 3.49 3.44 4.47
C ARG A 195 3.29 2.37 3.40
N GLU A 196 2.77 1.20 3.76
CA GLU A 196 2.50 0.12 2.82
C GLU A 196 1.40 0.50 1.80
N ILE A 197 0.32 1.14 2.24
CA ILE A 197 -0.72 1.70 1.36
C ILE A 197 -0.12 2.75 0.41
N LEU A 198 0.75 3.62 0.91
CA LEU A 198 1.40 4.64 0.08
C LEU A 198 2.30 4.02 -1.00
N GLU A 199 3.04 2.96 -0.68
CA GLU A 199 3.87 2.23 -1.66
C GLU A 199 2.99 1.59 -2.75
N MET A 200 1.85 1.01 -2.37
CA MET A 200 0.86 0.51 -3.33
C MET A 200 0.33 1.64 -4.23
N ARG A 201 -0.09 2.77 -3.65
CA ARG A 201 -0.58 3.93 -4.42
C ARG A 201 0.45 4.47 -5.40
N HIS A 202 1.71 4.59 -4.98
CA HIS A 202 2.80 4.97 -5.89
C HIS A 202 2.98 3.99 -7.06
N ALA A 203 2.65 2.72 -6.87
CA ALA A 203 2.72 1.70 -7.90
C ALA A 203 1.49 1.69 -8.83
N ILE A 204 0.28 1.96 -8.32
CA ILE A 204 -0.97 1.80 -9.08
C ILE A 204 -1.54 3.12 -9.62
N ASP A 205 -1.49 4.24 -8.88
CA ASP A 205 -2.16 5.50 -9.27
C ASP A 205 -1.76 6.00 -10.68
N PRO A 206 -0.48 5.94 -11.11
CA PRO A 206 -0.09 6.39 -12.45
C PRO A 206 -0.69 5.55 -13.59
N LEU A 207 -1.11 4.30 -13.30
CA LEU A 207 -1.67 3.40 -14.31
C LEU A 207 -2.96 3.96 -14.92
N THR A 208 -3.77 4.68 -14.15
CA THR A 208 -5.00 5.33 -14.64
C THR A 208 -4.73 6.22 -15.85
N THR A 209 -3.69 7.05 -15.78
CA THR A 209 -3.30 7.94 -16.89
C THR A 209 -2.76 7.13 -18.07
N ALA A 210 -1.94 6.11 -17.80
CA ALA A 210 -1.39 5.22 -18.81
C ALA A 210 -2.49 4.47 -19.59
N LEU A 211 -3.49 3.88 -18.91
CA LEU A 211 -4.63 3.21 -19.53
C LEU A 211 -5.47 4.17 -20.38
N ARG A 212 -5.72 5.39 -19.90
CA ARG A 212 -6.42 6.43 -20.69
C ARG A 212 -5.66 6.76 -21.98
N THR A 213 -4.33 6.84 -21.93
CA THR A 213 -3.49 7.01 -23.12
C THR A 213 -3.62 5.82 -24.07
N LEU A 214 -3.58 4.58 -23.56
CA LEU A 214 -3.81 3.36 -24.37
C LEU A 214 -5.16 3.37 -25.10
N MET A 215 -6.23 3.75 -24.39
CA MET A 215 -7.58 3.84 -24.97
C MET A 215 -7.73 4.99 -25.97
N GLY A 216 -6.97 6.08 -25.81
CA GLY A 216 -6.96 7.19 -26.75
C GLY A 216 -6.28 6.87 -28.09
N MET A 217 -5.40 5.87 -28.11
CA MET A 217 -4.63 5.52 -29.30
C MET A 217 -5.50 4.97 -30.42
N ARG A 218 -5.19 5.38 -31.66
CA ARG A 218 -5.82 4.89 -32.88
C ARG A 218 -4.73 4.36 -33.79
N GLY A 219 -4.88 3.13 -34.27
CA GLY A 219 -3.92 2.53 -35.18
C GLY A 219 -3.89 1.01 -35.08
N GLN A 220 -2.97 0.41 -35.81
CA GLN A 220 -2.81 -1.04 -35.89
C GLN A 220 -2.26 -1.64 -34.58
N LEU A 221 -1.41 -0.91 -33.86
CA LEU A 221 -0.87 -1.36 -32.56
C LEU A 221 -1.94 -1.49 -31.48
N MET A 222 -3.07 -0.78 -31.59
CA MET A 222 -4.13 -0.82 -30.58
C MET A 222 -5.52 -0.96 -31.23
N PRO A 223 -5.90 -2.18 -31.62
CA PRO A 223 -7.18 -2.47 -32.26
C PRO A 223 -8.37 -2.04 -31.40
N LYS A 224 -9.49 -1.66 -32.05
CA LYS A 224 -10.70 -1.20 -31.36
C LYS A 224 -11.25 -2.22 -30.35
N ALA A 225 -11.15 -3.51 -30.66
CA ALA A 225 -11.59 -4.59 -29.77
C ALA A 225 -10.82 -4.57 -28.45
N VAL A 226 -9.49 -4.50 -28.50
CA VAL A 226 -8.63 -4.45 -27.30
C VAL A 226 -8.90 -3.20 -26.47
N ARG A 227 -9.12 -2.04 -27.10
CA ARG A 227 -9.47 -0.81 -26.37
C ARG A 227 -10.76 -0.92 -25.57
N ARG A 228 -11.73 -1.73 -26.03
CA ARG A 228 -12.95 -2.00 -25.27
C ARG A 228 -12.67 -2.83 -24.03
N TYR A 229 -11.77 -3.81 -24.11
CA TYR A 229 -11.37 -4.60 -22.96
C TYR A 229 -10.53 -3.78 -21.96
N LEU A 230 -9.67 -2.87 -22.44
CA LEU A 230 -8.94 -1.94 -21.58
C LEU A 230 -9.84 -0.97 -20.79
N GLN A 231 -11.08 -0.76 -21.23
CA GLN A 231 -12.04 0.04 -20.47
C GLN A 231 -12.45 -0.67 -19.17
N ASP A 232 -12.70 -1.97 -19.24
CA ASP A 232 -13.01 -2.79 -18.06
C ASP A 232 -11.83 -2.81 -17.07
N VAL A 233 -10.62 -2.97 -17.60
CA VAL A 233 -9.38 -2.88 -16.82
C VAL A 233 -9.22 -1.50 -16.18
N LEU A 234 -9.59 -0.41 -16.87
CA LEU A 234 -9.59 0.93 -16.27
C LEU A 234 -10.61 1.03 -15.13
N ASP A 235 -11.82 0.51 -15.32
CA ASP A 235 -12.87 0.57 -14.29
C ASP A 235 -12.41 -0.17 -13.02
N HIS A 236 -11.82 -1.36 -13.16
CA HIS A 236 -11.21 -2.10 -12.04
C HIS A 236 -10.01 -1.36 -11.41
N GLN A 237 -9.15 -0.75 -12.22
CA GLN A 237 -8.03 0.05 -11.73
C GLN A 237 -8.51 1.26 -10.92
N LEU A 238 -9.59 1.92 -11.35
CA LEU A 238 -10.18 3.04 -10.61
C LEU A 238 -10.73 2.58 -9.26
N VAL A 239 -11.41 1.43 -9.21
CA VAL A 239 -11.88 0.84 -7.94
C VAL A 239 -10.70 0.57 -6.99
N ALA A 240 -9.63 -0.07 -7.46
CA ALA A 240 -8.46 -0.33 -6.64
C ALA A 240 -7.79 0.97 -6.13
N ALA A 241 -7.66 1.97 -6.99
CA ALA A 241 -7.08 3.27 -6.62
C ALA A 241 -7.94 4.02 -5.59
N ASP A 242 -9.27 4.03 -5.78
CA ASP A 242 -10.22 4.68 -4.87
C ASP A 242 -10.22 4.00 -3.49
N MET A 243 -10.18 2.67 -3.43
CA MET A 243 -10.06 1.93 -2.17
C MET A 243 -8.75 2.26 -1.44
N ALA A 244 -7.62 2.21 -2.15
CA ALA A 244 -6.32 2.54 -1.55
C ALA A 244 -6.24 3.99 -1.06
N GLN A 245 -6.86 4.94 -1.77
CA GLN A 245 -7.00 6.31 -1.29
C GLN A 245 -7.88 6.38 -0.03
N GLY A 246 -9.01 5.69 -0.02
CA GLY A 246 -9.91 5.62 1.14
C GLY A 246 -9.22 5.10 2.40
N PHE A 247 -8.34 4.09 2.26
CA PHE A 247 -7.54 3.59 3.38
C PHE A 247 -6.55 4.63 3.91
N ASP A 248 -5.84 5.35 3.04
CA ASP A 248 -4.93 6.43 3.45
C ASP A 248 -5.66 7.53 4.23
N GLU A 249 -6.88 7.89 3.81
CA GLU A 249 -7.73 8.85 4.50
C GLU A 249 -8.20 8.31 5.87
N ARG A 250 -8.66 7.05 5.95
CA ARG A 250 -9.07 6.38 7.19
C ARG A 250 -7.92 6.32 8.20
N LEU A 251 -6.74 5.85 7.78
CA LEU A 251 -5.57 5.76 8.67
C LEU A 251 -5.10 7.15 9.12
N SER A 252 -5.21 8.19 8.28
CA SER A 252 -4.92 9.56 8.69
C SER A 252 -5.88 10.02 9.80
N ALA A 253 -7.17 9.72 9.67
CA ALA A 253 -8.15 10.02 10.70
C ALA A 253 -7.90 9.23 12.01
N LEU A 254 -7.42 7.98 11.90
CA LEU A 254 -7.04 7.18 13.06
C LEU A 254 -5.84 7.74 13.81
N ILE A 255 -4.81 8.23 13.11
CA ILE A 255 -3.66 8.90 13.74
C ILE A 255 -4.15 10.11 14.57
N ASP A 256 -5.04 10.93 13.99
CA ASP A 256 -5.61 12.08 14.68
C ASP A 256 -6.47 11.67 15.89
N ALA A 257 -7.29 10.64 15.74
CA ALA A 257 -8.12 10.09 16.81
C ALA A 257 -7.28 9.54 17.97
N ALA A 258 -6.21 8.79 17.66
CA ALA A 258 -5.26 8.27 18.64
C ALA A 258 -4.58 9.41 19.41
N ALA A 259 -4.16 10.48 18.73
CA ALA A 259 -3.58 11.66 19.39
C ALA A 259 -4.56 12.33 20.37
N VAL A 260 -5.84 12.46 19.98
CA VAL A 260 -6.90 12.98 20.87
C VAL A 260 -7.13 12.05 22.07
N LYS A 261 -7.14 10.73 21.88
CA LYS A 261 -7.28 9.72 22.96
C LYS A 261 -6.16 9.87 23.98
N ILE A 262 -4.90 9.98 23.53
CA ILE A 262 -3.73 10.21 24.39
C ILE A 262 -3.87 11.51 25.19
N GLN A 263 -4.31 12.61 24.54
CA GLN A 263 -4.51 13.88 25.23
C GLN A 263 -5.61 13.81 26.30
N LEU A 264 -6.71 13.11 26.03
CA LEU A 264 -7.79 12.90 27.01
C LEU A 264 -7.32 12.07 28.20
N GLN A 265 -6.47 11.06 27.97
CA GLN A 265 -5.86 10.26 29.02
C GLN A 265 -4.92 11.12 29.88
N GLN A 266 -4.01 11.87 29.28
CA GLN A 266 -3.14 12.82 29.99
C GLN A 266 -3.93 13.84 30.82
N ASN A 267 -5.02 14.37 30.29
CA ASN A 267 -5.91 15.28 31.04
C ASN A 267 -6.62 14.58 32.21
N THR A 268 -6.92 13.30 32.07
CA THR A 268 -7.50 12.48 33.16
C THR A 268 -6.47 12.19 34.24
N ASP A 269 -5.24 11.85 33.84
CA ASP A 269 -4.12 11.62 34.74
C ASP A 269 -3.77 12.90 35.51
N MET A 270 -3.70 14.05 34.82
CA MET A 270 -3.44 15.35 35.45
C MET A 270 -4.53 15.74 36.45
N ARG A 271 -5.82 15.51 36.13
CA ARG A 271 -6.93 15.72 37.07
C ARG A 271 -6.79 14.84 38.31
N THR A 272 -6.41 13.58 38.12
CA THR A 272 -6.21 12.61 39.20
C THR A 272 -5.06 13.03 40.11
N ILE A 273 -3.90 13.38 39.55
CA ILE A 273 -2.74 13.88 40.30
C ILE A 273 -3.10 15.16 41.08
N SER A 274 -3.78 16.10 40.43
CA SER A 274 -4.20 17.35 41.05
C SER A 274 -5.19 17.13 42.19
N ALA A 275 -6.10 16.15 42.05
CA ALA A 275 -7.02 15.75 43.10
C ALA A 275 -6.28 15.20 44.32
N TYR A 276 -5.30 14.30 44.13
CA TYR A 276 -4.47 13.80 45.23
C TYR A 276 -3.64 14.93 45.89
N ALA A 277 -3.08 15.84 45.11
CA ALA A 277 -2.33 16.98 45.64
C ALA A 277 -3.22 17.91 46.48
N ALA A 278 -4.44 18.22 46.02
CA ALA A 278 -5.40 19.02 46.78
C ALA A 278 -5.84 18.35 48.09
N ILE A 279 -6.03 17.02 48.06
CA ILE A 279 -6.37 16.23 49.26
C ILE A 279 -5.22 16.27 50.29
N LEU A 280 -3.97 16.16 49.84
CA LEU A 280 -2.79 16.18 50.72
C LEU A 280 -2.45 17.58 51.24
N ALA A 281 -2.71 18.62 50.45
CA ALA A 281 -2.41 20.01 50.81
C ALA A 281 -3.09 20.46 52.11
N VAL A 282 -4.33 20.00 52.38
CA VAL A 282 -5.08 20.40 53.59
C VAL A 282 -4.43 19.87 54.88
N PRO A 283 -4.19 18.54 55.05
CA PRO A 283 -3.44 18.03 56.19
C PRO A 283 -2.05 18.65 56.33
N THR A 284 -1.32 18.80 55.22
CA THR A 284 0.04 19.37 55.25
C THR A 284 0.04 20.82 55.71
N ALA A 285 -0.89 21.66 55.25
CA ALA A 285 -1.00 23.05 55.68
C ALA A 285 -1.38 23.15 57.17
N LEU A 286 -2.36 22.36 57.63
CA LEU A 286 -2.77 22.32 59.03
C LEU A 286 -1.64 21.81 59.93
N ALA A 287 -0.96 20.73 59.56
CA ALA A 287 0.21 20.23 60.27
C ALA A 287 1.35 21.26 60.30
N GLY A 288 1.55 22.00 59.20
CA GLY A 288 2.51 23.09 59.11
C GLY A 288 2.21 24.22 60.09
N ILE A 289 0.97 24.71 60.14
CA ILE A 289 0.54 25.80 61.04
C ILE A 289 0.71 25.39 62.51
N TYR A 290 0.20 24.21 62.90
CA TYR A 290 0.29 23.72 64.28
C TYR A 290 1.68 23.18 64.65
N GLY A 291 2.58 23.03 63.68
CA GLY A 291 4.00 22.71 63.88
C GLY A 291 4.88 23.95 64.12
N MET A 292 4.31 25.16 64.06
CA MET A 292 5.05 26.41 64.31
C MET A 292 5.17 26.69 65.82
N ASN A 293 6.36 27.11 66.26
CA ASN A 293 6.63 27.46 67.66
C ASN A 293 6.09 28.85 68.02
N PHE A 294 4.78 28.99 68.21
CA PHE A 294 4.16 30.23 68.70
C PHE A 294 3.61 30.07 70.12
N ASP A 295 3.87 31.07 70.98
CA ASP A 295 3.41 31.06 72.38
C ASP A 295 1.93 31.46 72.55
N HIS A 296 1.35 32.19 71.60
CA HIS A 296 -0.03 32.71 71.68
C HIS A 296 -1.00 31.97 70.74
N MET A 297 -1.08 30.64 70.86
CA MET A 297 -2.15 29.83 70.26
C MET A 297 -3.10 29.31 71.35
N PRO A 298 -4.28 29.92 71.55
CA PRO A 298 -5.19 29.55 72.63
C PRO A 298 -5.69 28.10 72.50
N GLU A 299 -5.72 27.53 71.29
CA GLU A 299 -6.16 26.16 71.03
C GLU A 299 -5.15 25.09 71.51
N LEU A 300 -3.87 25.45 71.66
CA LEU A 300 -2.78 24.51 71.97
C LEU A 300 -2.79 24.05 73.43
N HIS A 301 -3.31 24.87 74.33
CA HIS A 301 -3.38 24.61 75.77
C HIS A 301 -4.71 23.98 76.20
N TRP A 302 -5.61 23.74 75.25
CA TRP A 302 -6.92 23.15 75.52
C TRP A 302 -6.87 21.63 75.40
N GLU A 303 -7.39 20.92 76.41
CA GLU A 303 -7.29 19.46 76.57
C GLU A 303 -7.82 18.67 75.36
N TYR A 304 -8.77 19.23 74.60
CA TYR A 304 -9.35 18.61 73.40
C TYR A 304 -8.94 19.26 72.07
N GLY A 305 -8.08 20.29 72.07
CA GLY A 305 -7.70 21.05 70.87
C GLY A 305 -7.12 20.16 69.76
N TYR A 306 -6.24 19.23 70.12
CA TYR A 306 -5.65 18.25 69.20
C TYR A 306 -6.71 17.39 68.48
N PHE A 307 -7.67 16.84 69.22
CA PHE A 307 -8.72 15.99 68.66
C PHE A 307 -9.69 16.78 67.78
N ILE A 308 -9.97 18.04 68.12
CA ILE A 308 -10.82 18.93 67.32
C ILE A 308 -10.16 19.24 65.98
N VAL A 309 -8.86 19.58 65.96
CA VAL A 309 -8.12 19.85 64.71
C VAL A 309 -8.08 18.62 63.81
N LEU A 310 -7.86 17.42 64.37
CA LEU A 310 -7.95 16.17 63.62
C LEU A 310 -9.36 15.93 63.05
N GLY A 311 -10.41 16.20 63.83
CA GLY A 311 -11.80 16.10 63.38
C GLY A 311 -12.11 17.06 62.23
N VAL A 312 -11.69 18.32 62.34
CA VAL A 312 -11.85 19.32 61.27
C VAL A 312 -11.08 18.91 60.02
N MET A 313 -9.83 18.45 60.17
CA MET A 313 -9.01 17.95 59.05
C MET A 313 -9.71 16.78 58.34
N ALA A 314 -10.20 15.80 59.08
CA ALA A 314 -10.90 14.65 58.53
C ALA A 314 -12.19 15.07 57.78
N VAL A 315 -12.96 16.01 58.32
CA VAL A 315 -14.18 16.53 57.67
C VAL A 315 -13.85 17.26 56.37
N VAL A 316 -12.83 18.12 56.37
CA VAL A 316 -12.43 18.87 55.15
C VAL A 316 -11.90 17.91 54.08
N VAL A 317 -11.06 16.94 54.45
CA VAL A 317 -10.57 15.91 53.52
C VAL A 317 -11.73 15.07 52.97
N ALA A 318 -12.65 14.61 53.82
CA ALA A 318 -13.82 13.85 53.38
C ALA A 318 -14.71 14.67 52.43
N PHE A 319 -14.89 15.96 52.72
CA PHE A 319 -15.62 16.88 51.85
C PHE A 319 -14.94 17.06 50.49
N LEU A 320 -13.61 17.23 50.46
CA LEU A 320 -12.84 17.32 49.22
C LEU A 320 -12.92 16.03 48.40
N VAL A 321 -12.76 14.86 49.02
CA VAL A 321 -12.89 13.57 48.35
C VAL A 321 -14.28 13.41 47.75
N TRP A 322 -15.34 13.77 48.49
CA TRP A 322 -16.71 13.74 47.99
C TRP A 322 -16.91 14.68 46.78
N LEU A 323 -16.41 15.91 46.86
CA LEU A 323 -16.51 16.91 45.80
C LEU A 323 -15.77 16.46 44.53
N LEU A 324 -14.55 15.92 44.68
CA LEU A 324 -13.70 15.49 43.58
C LEU A 324 -14.25 14.23 42.89
N ARG A 325 -14.80 13.27 43.65
CA ARG A 325 -15.53 12.12 43.08
C ARG A 325 -16.79 12.55 42.33
N ARG A 326 -17.56 13.49 42.89
CA ARG A 326 -18.75 14.04 42.21
C ARG A 326 -18.40 14.67 40.87
N ASN A 327 -17.23 15.28 40.76
CA ASN A 327 -16.74 15.92 39.54
C ASN A 327 -16.01 14.95 38.58
N LYS A 328 -15.89 13.65 38.92
CA LYS A 328 -15.14 12.63 38.15
C LYS A 328 -13.65 12.96 37.99
N TRP A 329 -13.05 13.56 39.01
CA TRP A 329 -11.58 13.73 39.09
C TRP A 329 -10.91 12.57 39.82
N LEU A 330 -11.70 11.70 40.46
CA LEU A 330 -11.33 10.52 41.22
C LEU A 330 -12.27 9.36 40.91
#